data_AF-A0AAW8CCD4-F1
#
_entry.id   AF-A0AAW8CCD4-F1
#
_cell.length_a   1.000
_cell.length_b   1.000
_cell.length_c   1.000
_cell.angle_alpha   90.00
_cell.angle_beta   90.00
_cell.angle_gamma   90.00
#
_symmetry.space_group_name_H-M   'P 1'
#
loop_
_entity.id
_entity.type
_entity.pdbx_description
1 polymer ?
#
loop_
_entity_poly.entity_id
_entity_poly.type
_entity_poly.pdbx_seq_one_letter_code
_entity_poly.pdbx_strand_id
1 'polypeptide(L)'
;MFPYTHIDIENQFIQLAKKYNYKNSEGKKILRSTNKKPFFTFSPMLDVIDKFTDNSTMQGIYNAQFCIKSIEVYRLLNNPLANNSQRVLSLYNPYQHDISQVFSFCSDFFFNIIGLEKDRIHVLFSEDNPYLQEILHQYQFFNTTQSKSSVLMCKIPNFENKAFYVKFLYFYKNGLVPICNLVLINQEDRKAMIDSVFFLERLTFIKEKKHNIYETYLYSNTLKTLKLHLNRVTDEELCTLAALLRQITILFYEGLLPNNKNANYVLRKIIREFFNLIVDQFASLNEYTVTLWLQSALHDLYIYDPNYFSKPLPNIYNIFYKELETYYSNSQKNLQFLINTGKLDNFQGYISYEDFLKIKDTYGLPYQFLKKYCESNGIILKDNPKELEFKNRTLPYPYPSKKNNEFSSQTWIANSRYGAKYK
;
A
#
# COMPACT_ATOMS: atom_id res chain seq x y z
N MET A 1 6.00 7.57 -25.12
CA MET A 1 5.46 7.69 -23.75
C MET A 1 6.67 7.63 -22.83
N PHE A 2 6.96 8.68 -22.07
CA PHE A 2 8.23 8.84 -21.37
C PHE A 2 8.36 7.79 -20.24
N PRO A 3 9.38 6.92 -20.23
CA PRO A 3 9.55 5.88 -19.20
C PRO A 3 9.91 6.41 -17.79
N TYR A 4 9.60 7.66 -17.47
CA TYR A 4 10.01 8.34 -16.25
C TYR A 4 8.95 9.31 -15.68
N THR A 5 7.66 9.12 -16.00
CA THR A 5 6.56 9.97 -15.51
C THR A 5 6.61 10.19 -14.00
N HIS A 6 6.92 9.16 -13.20
CA HIS A 6 7.00 9.30 -11.74
C HIS A 6 8.20 10.13 -11.29
N ILE A 7 9.35 10.01 -11.98
CA ILE A 7 10.55 10.82 -11.69
C ILE A 7 10.26 12.29 -12.01
N ASP A 8 9.58 12.56 -13.13
CA ASP A 8 9.19 13.92 -13.50
C ASP A 8 8.26 14.54 -12.46
N ILE A 9 7.25 13.78 -12.00
CA ILE A 9 6.33 14.22 -10.94
C ILE A 9 7.09 14.51 -9.64
N GLU A 10 7.97 13.60 -9.21
CA GLU A 10 8.78 13.77 -8.00
C GLU A 10 9.69 14.99 -8.09
N ASN A 11 10.39 15.18 -9.22
CA ASN A 11 11.25 16.35 -9.45
C ASN A 11 10.45 17.66 -9.41
N GLN A 12 9.29 17.70 -10.06
CA GLN A 12 8.44 18.89 -10.05
C GLN A 12 7.88 19.20 -8.66
N PHE A 13 7.50 18.18 -7.88
CA PHE A 13 7.13 18.34 -6.48
C PHE A 13 8.27 18.96 -5.66
N ILE A 14 9.50 18.44 -5.80
CA ILE A 14 10.68 18.94 -5.10
C ILE A 14 10.96 20.41 -5.45
N GLN A 15 10.87 20.79 -6.73
CA GLN A 15 11.08 22.18 -7.14
C GLN A 15 10.00 23.10 -6.59
N LEU A 16 8.74 22.65 -6.59
CA LEU A 16 7.64 23.41 -5.97
C LEU A 16 7.87 23.57 -4.46
N ALA A 17 8.29 22.52 -3.76
CA ALA A 17 8.54 22.57 -2.32
C ALA A 17 9.62 23.62 -1.99
N LYS A 18 10.70 23.66 -2.77
CA LYS A 18 11.75 24.68 -2.66
C LYS A 18 11.20 26.09 -2.90
N LYS A 19 10.35 26.28 -3.91
CA LYS A 19 9.68 27.57 -4.19
C LYS A 19 8.83 28.06 -3.01
N TYR A 20 8.21 27.13 -2.28
CA TYR A 20 7.45 27.40 -1.06
C TYR A 20 8.33 27.42 0.21
N ASN A 21 9.66 27.54 0.07
CA ASN A 21 10.64 27.62 1.17
C ASN A 21 10.70 26.40 2.10
N TYR A 22 10.22 25.23 1.65
CA TYR A 22 10.44 23.98 2.36
C TYR A 22 11.89 23.52 2.17
N LYS A 23 12.51 23.03 3.25
CA LYS A 23 13.85 22.41 3.20
C LYS A 23 13.76 20.90 3.05
N ASN A 24 14.74 20.30 2.39
CA ASN A 24 14.84 18.85 2.32
C ASN A 24 15.24 18.30 3.70
N SER A 25 14.59 17.24 4.20
CA SER A 25 15.11 16.47 5.35
C SER A 25 16.03 15.32 4.95
N GLU A 26 16.20 15.09 3.65
CA GLU A 26 16.68 13.85 3.04
C GLU A 26 15.78 12.64 3.40
N GLY A 27 15.59 11.74 2.44
CA GLY A 27 14.93 10.46 2.74
C GLY A 27 15.89 9.56 3.51
N LYS A 28 15.41 8.87 4.54
CA LYS A 28 16.20 7.85 5.25
C LYS A 28 16.12 6.49 4.56
N LYS A 29 16.93 5.55 5.04
CA LYS A 29 16.97 4.16 4.58
C LYS A 29 15.60 3.48 4.69
N ILE A 30 15.34 2.55 3.77
CA ILE A 30 14.15 1.70 3.80
C ILE A 30 14.20 0.78 5.02
N LEU A 31 15.33 0.11 5.27
CA LEU A 31 15.60 -0.64 6.50
C LEU A 31 16.14 0.30 7.60
N ARG A 32 15.40 0.42 8.70
CA ARG A 32 15.76 1.25 9.87
C ARG A 32 16.52 0.45 10.92
N SER A 33 16.09 -0.79 11.15
CA SER A 33 16.72 -1.70 12.10
C SER A 33 16.32 -3.13 11.78
N THR A 34 17.27 -4.05 11.96
CA THR A 34 16.99 -5.48 11.87
C THR A 34 16.35 -6.03 13.14
N ASN A 35 16.50 -5.35 14.29
CA ASN A 35 16.18 -5.90 15.62
C ASN A 35 15.23 -5.02 16.47
N LYS A 36 15.09 -3.72 16.17
CA LYS A 36 14.21 -2.81 16.91
C LYS A 36 13.06 -2.33 16.02
N LYS A 37 11.82 -2.43 16.49
CA LYS A 37 10.67 -1.88 15.75
C LYS A 37 10.66 -0.34 15.83
N PRO A 38 10.17 0.36 14.79
CA PRO A 38 9.77 -0.20 13.49
C PRO A 38 10.98 -0.61 12.65
N PHE A 39 10.93 -1.81 12.05
CA PHE A 39 12.05 -2.35 11.25
C PHE A 39 12.25 -1.60 9.94
N PHE A 40 11.15 -1.19 9.30
CA PHE A 40 11.12 -0.52 8.01
C PHE A 40 10.50 0.85 8.13
N THR A 41 10.88 1.75 7.23
CA THR A 41 10.21 3.04 7.07
C THR A 41 8.85 2.81 6.40
N PHE A 42 7.76 2.89 7.18
CA PHE A 42 6.38 2.70 6.68
C PHE A 42 5.64 4.02 6.45
N SER A 43 6.16 5.10 7.02
CA SER A 43 5.70 6.47 6.87
C SER A 43 6.91 7.40 7.00
N PRO A 44 7.02 8.47 6.20
CA PRO A 44 8.12 9.42 6.35
C PRO A 44 7.98 10.28 7.62
N MET A 45 6.79 10.28 8.26
CA MET A 45 6.55 10.90 9.56
C MET A 45 7.48 10.35 10.66
N LEU A 46 7.94 9.09 10.54
CA LEU A 46 8.86 8.47 11.50
C LEU A 46 10.19 9.22 11.65
N ASP A 47 10.55 10.05 10.67
CA ASP A 47 11.82 10.77 10.65
C ASP A 47 11.71 12.22 11.10
N VAL A 48 10.48 12.71 11.26
CA VAL A 48 10.21 14.10 11.57
C VAL A 48 9.26 14.28 12.76
N ILE A 49 8.72 13.19 13.33
CA ILE A 49 7.76 13.26 14.44
C ILE A 49 8.29 14.07 15.63
N ASP A 50 9.57 13.94 15.98
CA ASP A 50 10.18 14.68 17.08
C ASP A 50 10.18 16.19 16.83
N LYS A 51 10.19 16.61 15.55
CA LYS A 51 10.12 18.03 15.17
C LYS A 51 8.75 18.64 15.45
N PHE A 52 7.68 17.84 15.48
CA PHE A 52 6.35 18.33 15.87
C PHE A 52 6.22 18.57 17.37
N THR A 53 7.12 17.99 18.17
CA THR A 53 7.18 18.21 19.62
C THR A 53 8.25 19.22 20.03
N ASP A 54 9.12 19.62 19.11
CA ASP A 54 10.20 20.55 19.33
C ASP A 54 9.81 21.96 18.86
N ASN A 55 9.60 22.87 19.81
CA ASN A 55 9.23 24.26 19.56
C ASN A 55 10.33 25.09 18.88
N SER A 56 11.52 24.54 18.64
CA SER A 56 12.64 25.26 18.00
C SER A 56 12.58 25.27 16.47
N THR A 57 11.85 24.33 15.84
CA THR A 57 11.84 24.19 14.37
C THR A 57 10.63 24.85 13.74
N MET A 58 10.82 26.04 13.17
CA MET A 58 9.75 26.81 12.51
C MET A 58 9.69 26.63 10.99
N GLN A 59 10.65 25.91 10.40
CA GLN A 59 10.76 25.78 8.95
C GLN A 59 10.08 24.51 8.43
N GLY A 60 9.24 24.69 7.40
CA GLY A 60 8.65 23.58 6.65
C GLY A 60 9.71 22.69 6.00
N ILE A 61 9.43 21.39 5.94
CA ILE A 61 10.32 20.35 5.41
C ILE A 61 9.60 19.52 4.36
N TYR A 62 10.29 19.12 3.29
CA TYR A 62 9.79 18.12 2.36
C TYR A 62 10.68 16.88 2.33
N ASN A 63 10.11 15.75 1.92
CA ASN A 63 10.86 14.56 1.54
C ASN A 63 10.15 13.75 0.45
N ALA A 64 10.93 12.88 -0.19
CA ALA A 64 10.44 11.82 -1.06
C ALA A 64 11.03 10.51 -0.52
N GLN A 65 10.20 9.69 0.12
CA GLN A 65 10.64 8.51 0.86
C GLN A 65 10.01 7.24 0.31
N PHE A 66 10.85 6.27 -0.03
CA PHE A 66 10.37 4.92 -0.33
C PHE A 66 9.93 4.23 0.97
N CYS A 67 8.69 3.77 1.01
CA CYS A 67 8.03 3.22 2.19
C CYS A 67 7.57 1.78 1.97
N ILE A 68 7.80 0.93 2.97
CA ILE A 68 7.34 -0.47 3.00
C ILE A 68 6.24 -0.61 4.06
N LYS A 69 5.10 -1.17 3.66
CA LYS A 69 3.97 -1.44 4.54
C LYS A 69 3.65 -2.93 4.54
N SER A 70 3.35 -3.46 5.72
CA SER A 70 2.74 -4.79 5.82
C SER A 70 1.25 -4.63 5.52
N ILE A 71 0.83 -5.19 4.38
CA ILE A 71 -0.56 -5.22 3.94
C ILE A 71 -0.96 -6.68 3.83
N GLU A 72 -2.14 -7.04 4.35
CA GLU A 72 -2.64 -8.39 4.21
C GLU A 72 -2.93 -8.73 2.74
N VAL A 73 -2.62 -9.96 2.33
CA VAL A 73 -2.74 -10.42 0.93
C VAL A 73 -4.12 -10.19 0.36
N TYR A 74 -5.18 -10.49 1.12
CA TYR A 74 -6.55 -10.26 0.68
C TYR A 74 -6.86 -8.79 0.37
N ARG A 75 -6.15 -7.82 0.98
CA ARG A 75 -6.31 -6.41 0.61
C ARG A 75 -5.64 -6.09 -0.72
N LEU A 76 -4.48 -6.70 -1.01
CA LEU A 76 -3.82 -6.55 -2.31
C LEU A 76 -4.67 -7.17 -3.43
N LEU A 77 -5.22 -8.36 -3.19
CA LEU A 77 -6.09 -9.06 -4.15
C LEU A 77 -7.35 -8.25 -4.49
N ASN A 78 -7.98 -7.63 -3.49
CA ASN A 78 -9.30 -7.04 -3.66
C ASN A 78 -9.29 -5.51 -3.80
N ASN A 79 -8.14 -4.83 -3.73
CA ASN A 79 -8.05 -3.37 -3.85
C ASN A 79 -6.99 -2.94 -4.89
N PRO A 80 -7.40 -2.40 -6.04
CA PRO A 80 -6.48 -1.97 -7.12
C PRO A 80 -5.55 -0.81 -6.75
N LEU A 81 -5.79 -0.14 -5.62
CA LEU A 81 -4.95 0.95 -5.10
C LEU A 81 -4.09 0.52 -3.90
N ALA A 82 -4.19 -0.74 -3.46
CA ALA A 82 -3.36 -1.26 -2.38
C ALA A 82 -1.94 -1.50 -2.91
N ASN A 83 -0.95 -0.98 -2.19
CA ASN A 83 0.44 -1.17 -2.54
C ASN A 83 1.28 -1.29 -1.26
N ASN A 84 2.08 -2.35 -1.18
CA ASN A 84 2.90 -2.70 -0.03
C ASN A 84 4.30 -2.02 -0.06
N SER A 85 4.66 -1.40 -1.19
CA SER A 85 5.95 -0.75 -1.42
C SER A 85 5.73 0.48 -2.31
N GLN A 86 5.87 1.68 -1.74
CA GLN A 86 5.51 2.90 -2.45
C GLN A 86 6.42 4.09 -2.16
N ARG A 87 6.63 5.00 -3.11
CA ARG A 87 7.25 6.30 -2.81
C ARG A 87 6.20 7.31 -2.38
N VAL A 88 6.43 7.86 -1.19
CA VAL A 88 5.59 8.91 -0.62
C VAL A 88 6.32 10.23 -0.74
N LEU A 89 5.67 11.21 -1.36
CA LEU A 89 6.12 12.60 -1.32
C LEU A 89 5.39 13.28 -0.15
N SER A 90 6.12 14.00 0.69
CA SER A 90 5.55 14.64 1.88
C SER A 90 6.06 16.04 2.07
N LEU A 91 5.16 16.90 2.54
CA LEU A 91 5.43 18.16 3.21
C LEU A 91 5.10 18.02 4.69
N TYR A 92 5.95 18.59 5.52
CA TYR A 92 5.79 18.72 6.96
C TYR A 92 5.94 20.18 7.32
N ASN A 93 5.06 20.71 8.15
CA ASN A 93 5.32 21.96 8.81
C ASN A 93 4.99 21.83 10.30
N PRO A 94 6.00 21.77 11.19
CA PRO A 94 5.78 21.74 12.63
C PRO A 94 5.06 22.98 13.16
N TYR A 95 5.05 24.09 12.41
CA TYR A 95 4.33 25.28 12.79
C TYR A 95 3.91 26.13 11.58
N GLN A 96 2.68 25.93 11.11
CA GLN A 96 2.08 26.69 10.02
C GLN A 96 1.20 27.80 10.60
N HIS A 97 1.61 29.06 10.43
CA HIS A 97 0.84 30.23 10.88
C HIS A 97 -0.45 30.46 10.08
N ASP A 98 -0.44 30.07 8.81
CA ASP A 98 -1.59 30.17 7.91
C ASP A 98 -1.67 28.92 7.04
N ILE A 99 -2.63 28.05 7.33
CA ILE A 99 -2.86 26.80 6.60
C ILE A 99 -3.18 27.04 5.11
N SER A 100 -3.59 28.25 4.72
CA SER A 100 -3.84 28.61 3.31
C SER A 100 -2.62 28.33 2.42
N GLN A 101 -1.40 28.41 2.95
CA GLN A 101 -0.18 28.17 2.19
C GLN A 101 -0.05 26.72 1.71
N VAL A 102 -0.45 25.71 2.52
CA VAL A 102 -0.39 24.31 2.07
C VAL A 102 -1.47 24.02 1.01
N PHE A 103 -2.62 24.68 1.08
CA PHE A 103 -3.65 24.56 0.05
C PHE A 103 -3.26 25.27 -1.25
N SER A 104 -2.57 26.40 -1.17
CA SER A 104 -1.92 27.04 -2.31
C SER A 104 -0.93 26.09 -2.98
N PHE A 105 -0.05 25.45 -2.20
CA PHE A 105 0.87 24.44 -2.71
C PHE A 105 0.12 23.29 -3.41
N CYS A 106 -0.94 22.76 -2.78
CA CYS A 106 -1.73 21.68 -3.36
C CYS A 106 -2.38 22.09 -4.69
N SER A 107 -2.90 23.32 -4.78
CA SER A 107 -3.48 23.87 -6.00
C SER A 107 -2.43 23.97 -7.11
N ASP A 108 -1.27 24.59 -6.82
CA ASP A 108 -0.16 24.68 -7.78
C ASP A 108 0.29 23.29 -8.25
N PHE A 109 0.44 22.35 -7.32
CA PHE A 109 0.86 20.99 -7.64
C PHE A 109 -0.18 20.27 -8.50
N PHE A 110 -1.44 20.20 -8.06
CA PHE A 110 -2.44 19.41 -8.78
C PHE A 110 -2.86 20.03 -10.11
N PHE A 111 -3.06 21.35 -10.17
CA PHE A 111 -3.60 21.99 -11.36
C PHE A 111 -2.51 22.42 -12.34
N ASN A 112 -1.43 23.02 -11.86
CA ASN A 112 -0.42 23.62 -12.73
C ASN A 112 0.68 22.62 -13.10
N ILE A 113 1.06 21.74 -12.18
CA ILE A 113 2.14 20.76 -12.39
C ILE A 113 1.61 19.43 -12.93
N ILE A 114 0.63 18.83 -12.25
CA ILE A 114 0.08 17.54 -12.68
C ILE A 114 -0.92 17.72 -13.83
N GLY A 115 -1.67 18.82 -13.87
CA GLY A 115 -2.68 19.09 -14.89
C GLY A 115 -4.00 18.36 -14.61
N LEU A 116 -4.38 18.20 -13.33
CA LEU A 116 -5.66 17.62 -12.96
C LEU A 116 -6.82 18.60 -13.19
N GLU A 117 -7.96 18.08 -13.63
CA GLU A 117 -9.19 18.84 -13.80
C GLU A 117 -9.80 19.21 -12.44
N LYS A 118 -10.10 20.50 -12.24
CA LYS A 118 -10.54 21.07 -10.94
C LYS A 118 -11.84 20.47 -10.44
N ASP A 119 -12.80 20.33 -11.34
CA ASP A 119 -14.14 19.77 -11.12
C ASP A 119 -14.13 18.25 -10.84
N ARG A 120 -12.96 17.61 -10.89
CA ARG A 120 -12.80 16.18 -10.57
C ARG A 120 -12.04 15.94 -9.28
N ILE A 121 -11.51 16.97 -8.63
CA ILE A 121 -10.94 16.84 -7.29
C ILE A 121 -12.05 17.01 -6.25
N HIS A 122 -12.23 15.97 -5.43
CA HIS A 122 -13.09 15.98 -4.26
C HIS A 122 -12.24 16.08 -2.99
N VAL A 123 -12.61 16.98 -2.09
CA VAL A 123 -11.91 17.18 -0.81
C VAL A 123 -12.81 16.79 0.37
N LEU A 124 -12.39 15.80 1.15
CA LEU A 124 -13.05 15.43 2.40
C LEU A 124 -12.33 16.08 3.58
N PHE A 125 -13.08 16.72 4.49
CA PHE A 125 -12.52 17.35 5.68
C PHE A 125 -13.49 17.28 6.86
N SER A 126 -12.97 17.53 8.07
CA SER A 126 -13.75 17.49 9.31
C SER A 126 -14.78 18.62 9.34
N GLU A 127 -15.99 18.31 9.81
CA GLU A 127 -17.05 19.30 10.00
C GLU A 127 -16.76 20.33 11.11
N ASP A 128 -15.82 20.04 12.01
CA ASP A 128 -15.44 20.92 13.12
C ASP A 128 -14.49 22.05 12.66
N ASN A 129 -14.30 22.22 11.35
CA ASN A 129 -13.35 23.15 10.78
C ASN A 129 -14.01 24.14 9.80
N PRO A 130 -14.63 25.21 10.33
CA PRO A 130 -15.43 26.13 9.52
C PRO A 130 -14.61 26.91 8.49
N TYR A 131 -13.33 27.16 8.77
CA TYR A 131 -12.44 27.96 7.92
C TYR A 131 -11.99 27.23 6.65
N LEU A 132 -11.95 25.89 6.68
CA LEU A 132 -11.42 25.12 5.55
C LEU A 132 -12.22 25.29 4.28
N GLN A 133 -13.54 25.46 4.37
CA GLN A 133 -14.37 25.60 3.18
C GLN A 133 -14.02 26.86 2.39
N GLU A 134 -13.87 28.00 3.08
CA GLU A 134 -13.46 29.27 2.47
C GLU A 134 -12.08 29.14 1.80
N ILE A 135 -11.11 28.57 2.53
CA ILE A 135 -9.73 28.38 2.04
C ILE A 135 -9.71 27.45 0.83
N LEU A 136 -10.44 26.33 0.86
CA LEU A 136 -10.53 25.40 -0.26
C LEU A 136 -11.12 26.09 -1.50
N HIS A 137 -12.18 26.88 -1.34
CA HIS A 137 -12.79 27.64 -2.43
C HIS A 137 -11.82 28.69 -3.00
N GLN A 138 -11.07 29.40 -2.15
CA GLN A 138 -10.04 30.36 -2.57
C GLN A 138 -9.02 29.71 -3.51
N TYR A 139 -8.64 28.46 -3.25
CA TYR A 139 -7.70 27.69 -4.06
C TYR A 139 -8.38 26.74 -5.06
N GLN A 140 -9.62 27.06 -5.46
CA GLN A 140 -10.34 26.41 -6.57
C GLN A 140 -10.68 24.92 -6.33
N PHE A 141 -10.74 24.49 -5.07
CA PHE A 141 -11.26 23.19 -4.67
C PHE A 141 -12.75 23.32 -4.32
N PHE A 142 -13.62 23.18 -5.31
CA PHE A 142 -15.06 23.43 -5.15
C PHE A 142 -15.86 22.21 -4.68
N ASN A 143 -15.47 20.98 -5.08
CA ASN A 143 -16.19 19.78 -4.65
C ASN A 143 -15.71 19.34 -3.27
N THR A 144 -16.36 19.84 -2.24
CA THR A 144 -15.97 19.53 -0.86
C THR A 144 -17.04 18.73 -0.13
N THR A 145 -16.64 17.97 0.88
CA THR A 145 -17.57 17.21 1.74
C THR A 145 -17.07 17.23 3.17
N GLN A 146 -17.91 17.75 4.05
CA GLN A 146 -17.70 17.66 5.49
C GLN A 146 -18.09 16.27 6.00
N SER A 147 -17.22 15.66 6.80
CA SER A 147 -17.47 14.38 7.46
C SER A 147 -17.31 14.52 8.97
N LYS A 148 -17.98 13.62 9.71
CA LYS A 148 -17.81 13.50 11.17
C LYS A 148 -16.32 13.36 11.51
N SER A 149 -15.85 14.17 12.46
CA SER A 149 -14.43 14.21 12.88
C SER A 149 -13.92 12.85 13.35
N SER A 150 -14.77 12.05 13.98
CA SER A 150 -14.45 10.67 14.40
C SER A 150 -14.01 9.75 13.25
N VAL A 151 -14.48 10.00 12.02
CA VAL A 151 -14.12 9.22 10.82
C VAL A 151 -12.83 9.73 10.17
N LEU A 152 -12.51 11.01 10.35
CA LEU A 152 -11.33 11.67 9.80
C LEU A 152 -10.19 11.83 10.81
N MET A 153 -10.37 11.38 12.04
CA MET A 153 -9.34 11.41 13.06
C MET A 153 -8.11 10.58 12.64
N CYS A 154 -6.95 11.22 12.67
CA CYS A 154 -5.64 10.61 12.48
C CYS A 154 -5.03 10.29 13.85
N LYS A 155 -4.52 9.08 14.03
CA LYS A 155 -3.80 8.72 15.25
C LYS A 155 -2.32 9.04 15.09
N ILE A 156 -1.90 10.14 15.67
CA ILE A 156 -0.49 10.55 15.76
C ILE A 156 -0.07 10.48 17.23
N PRO A 157 1.07 9.83 17.56
CA PRO A 157 1.61 9.84 18.91
C PRO A 157 1.71 11.27 19.47
N ASN A 158 1.35 11.46 20.74
CA ASN A 158 1.33 12.75 21.45
C ASN A 158 0.26 13.77 20.98
N PHE A 159 -0.50 13.50 19.92
CA PHE A 159 -1.53 14.39 19.37
C PHE A 159 -2.89 13.70 19.22
N GLU A 160 -3.18 12.78 20.14
CA GLU A 160 -4.43 12.02 20.15
C GLU A 160 -5.64 12.96 20.19
N ASN A 161 -6.65 12.67 19.36
CA ASN A 161 -7.87 13.48 19.20
C ASN A 161 -7.68 14.92 18.70
N LYS A 162 -6.47 15.30 18.28
CA LYS A 162 -6.14 16.65 17.79
C LYS A 162 -5.63 16.68 16.35
N ALA A 163 -5.64 15.54 15.66
CA ALA A 163 -5.14 15.41 14.30
C ALA A 163 -6.25 14.93 13.37
N PHE A 164 -6.55 15.68 12.32
CA PHE A 164 -7.66 15.38 11.40
C PHE A 164 -7.19 15.37 9.96
N TYR A 165 -7.61 14.34 9.23
CA TYR A 165 -7.32 14.21 7.81
C TYR A 165 -8.11 15.22 6.98
N VAL A 166 -7.42 15.84 6.02
CA VAL A 166 -8.03 16.43 4.82
C VAL A 166 -7.62 15.55 3.64
N LYS A 167 -8.59 14.94 2.96
CA LYS A 167 -8.34 13.93 1.92
C LYS A 167 -8.67 14.48 0.55
N PHE A 168 -7.69 14.46 -0.36
CA PHE A 168 -7.87 14.80 -1.77
C PHE A 168 -8.08 13.51 -2.56
N LEU A 169 -9.25 13.42 -3.20
CA LEU A 169 -9.68 12.30 -4.03
C LEU A 169 -9.86 12.81 -5.46
N TYR A 170 -9.25 12.16 -6.44
CA TYR A 170 -9.47 12.48 -7.85
C TYR A 170 -10.47 11.50 -8.46
N PHE A 171 -11.55 12.02 -9.04
CA PHE A 171 -12.50 11.22 -9.78
C PHE A 171 -11.87 10.79 -11.11
N TYR A 172 -11.48 9.53 -11.20
CA TYR A 172 -10.75 8.97 -12.32
C TYR A 172 -11.44 7.71 -12.81
N LYS A 173 -11.73 7.64 -14.11
CA LYS A 173 -12.58 6.60 -14.72
C LYS A 173 -13.88 6.44 -13.91
N ASN A 174 -14.08 5.31 -13.25
CA ASN A 174 -15.31 5.00 -12.51
C ASN A 174 -15.09 4.96 -10.99
N GLY A 175 -14.19 5.79 -10.45
CA GLY A 175 -13.90 5.78 -9.02
C GLY A 175 -13.13 6.99 -8.52
N LEU A 176 -13.00 7.08 -7.20
CA LEU A 176 -12.25 8.09 -6.48
C LEU A 176 -10.88 7.54 -6.07
N VAL A 177 -9.82 8.08 -6.65
CA VAL A 177 -8.44 7.73 -6.32
C VAL A 177 -7.91 8.71 -5.28
N PRO A 178 -7.53 8.30 -4.06
CA PRO A 178 -6.90 9.22 -3.12
C PRO A 178 -5.51 9.60 -3.61
N ILE A 179 -5.31 10.88 -3.94
CA ILE A 179 -4.07 11.42 -4.50
C ILE A 179 -3.22 12.13 -3.45
N CYS A 180 -3.84 12.65 -2.39
CA CYS A 180 -3.14 13.23 -1.25
C CYS A 180 -3.97 13.08 0.04
N ASN A 181 -3.29 12.88 1.16
CA ASN A 181 -3.85 13.15 2.49
C ASN A 181 -3.00 14.23 3.14
N LEU A 182 -3.63 15.31 3.60
CA LEU A 182 -3.06 16.20 4.59
C LEU A 182 -3.59 15.80 5.98
N VAL A 183 -2.84 16.16 7.01
CA VAL A 183 -3.28 16.10 8.40
C VAL A 183 -3.04 17.47 9.01
N LEU A 184 -4.11 18.07 9.53
CA LEU A 184 -4.03 19.27 10.33
C LEU A 184 -3.97 18.82 11.80
N ILE A 185 -2.88 19.16 12.48
CA ILE A 185 -2.59 18.73 13.85
C ILE A 185 -2.65 19.95 14.77
N ASN A 186 -3.36 19.81 15.89
CA ASN A 186 -3.59 20.85 16.89
C ASN A 186 -3.98 22.19 16.24
N GLN A 187 -4.98 22.15 15.37
CA GLN A 187 -5.42 23.34 14.66
C GLN A 187 -6.13 24.31 15.61
N GLU A 188 -5.73 25.57 15.53
CA GLU A 188 -6.35 26.71 16.18
C GLU A 188 -6.53 27.82 15.13
N ASP A 189 -7.78 28.09 14.76
CA ASP A 189 -8.14 28.96 13.64
C ASP A 189 -7.43 28.56 12.32
N ARG A 190 -6.61 29.47 11.77
CA ARG A 190 -5.80 29.24 10.56
C ARG A 190 -4.40 28.71 10.86
N LYS A 191 -4.08 28.40 12.11
CA LYS A 191 -2.78 27.85 12.53
C LYS A 191 -2.90 26.35 12.75
N ALA A 192 -1.94 25.57 12.27
CA ALA A 192 -1.87 24.14 12.54
C ALA A 192 -0.44 23.63 12.35
N MET A 193 -0.18 22.41 12.75
CA MET A 193 0.95 21.65 12.22
C MET A 193 0.46 20.79 11.07
N ILE A 194 1.31 20.62 10.05
CA ILE A 194 0.97 19.97 8.79
C ILE A 194 1.78 18.69 8.66
N ASP A 195 1.11 17.55 8.51
CA ASP A 195 1.66 16.34 7.90
C ASP A 195 0.97 16.10 6.55
N SER A 196 1.67 15.51 5.60
CA SER A 196 1.08 15.19 4.31
C SER A 196 1.70 13.98 3.63
N VAL A 197 0.91 13.37 2.76
CA VAL A 197 1.25 12.21 1.96
C VAL A 197 0.62 12.39 0.59
N PHE A 198 1.45 12.65 -0.43
CA PHE A 198 1.08 12.63 -1.83
C PHE A 198 1.48 11.27 -2.43
N PHE A 199 0.54 10.62 -3.13
CA PHE A 199 0.70 9.24 -3.59
C PHE A 199 1.27 9.20 -5.01
N LEU A 200 2.59 9.01 -5.13
CA LEU A 200 3.30 9.12 -6.42
C LEU A 200 2.81 8.14 -7.47
N GLU A 201 2.69 6.85 -7.14
CA GLU A 201 2.25 5.82 -8.09
C GLU A 201 0.81 6.06 -8.55
N ARG A 202 -0.02 6.64 -7.68
CA ARG A 202 -1.40 6.97 -8.01
C ARG A 202 -1.48 8.11 -9.02
N LEU A 203 -0.73 9.19 -8.76
CA LEU A 203 -0.58 10.29 -9.70
C LEU A 203 0.01 9.82 -11.03
N THR A 204 0.98 8.91 -10.98
CA THR A 204 1.63 8.33 -12.16
C THR A 204 0.65 7.58 -13.05
N PHE A 205 -0.12 6.62 -12.50
CA PHE A 205 -1.05 5.84 -13.34
C PHE A 205 -2.20 6.70 -13.88
N ILE A 206 -2.61 7.74 -13.14
CA ILE A 206 -3.58 8.74 -13.63
C ILE A 206 -3.00 9.50 -14.82
N LYS A 207 -1.78 10.03 -14.69
CA LYS A 207 -1.10 10.80 -15.76
C LYS A 207 -0.83 9.94 -17.00
N GLU A 208 -0.54 8.66 -16.81
CA GLU A 208 -0.35 7.67 -17.89
C GLU A 208 -1.66 7.09 -18.46
N LYS A 209 -2.82 7.52 -17.95
CA LYS A 209 -4.15 7.06 -18.36
C LYS A 209 -4.40 5.55 -18.17
N LYS A 210 -3.68 4.90 -17.23
CA LYS A 210 -3.80 3.46 -16.89
C LYS A 210 -5.01 3.17 -16.00
N HIS A 211 -5.43 1.91 -15.84
CA HIS A 211 -6.55 1.53 -14.97
C HIS A 211 -6.16 1.25 -13.52
N ASN A 212 -4.93 0.86 -13.25
CA ASN A 212 -4.45 0.63 -11.89
C ASN A 212 -2.94 0.87 -11.82
N ILE A 213 -2.38 0.82 -10.61
CA ILE A 213 -0.95 1.05 -10.36
C ILE A 213 -0.05 0.00 -11.06
N TYR A 214 -0.55 -1.20 -11.27
CA TYR A 214 0.19 -2.35 -11.80
C TYR A 214 0.34 -2.31 -13.33
N GLU A 215 -0.49 -1.54 -14.03
CA GLU A 215 -0.39 -1.34 -15.48
C GLU A 215 0.67 -0.30 -15.90
N THR A 216 1.29 0.37 -14.92
CA THR A 216 2.41 1.28 -15.17
C THR A 216 3.69 0.51 -15.50
N TYR A 217 4.68 1.17 -16.09
CA TYR A 217 5.97 0.52 -16.38
C TYR A 217 6.67 0.02 -15.11
N LEU A 218 6.31 0.58 -13.95
CA LEU A 218 6.87 0.22 -12.65
C LEU A 218 6.73 -1.27 -12.33
N TYR A 219 5.75 -1.98 -12.90
CA TYR A 219 5.55 -3.43 -12.67
C TYR A 219 5.63 -4.27 -13.96
N SER A 220 5.91 -3.63 -15.10
CA SER A 220 5.66 -4.22 -16.42
C SER A 220 6.54 -5.43 -16.69
N ASN A 221 7.83 -5.39 -16.32
CA ASN A 221 8.73 -6.52 -16.52
C ASN A 221 8.34 -7.68 -15.61
N THR A 222 8.02 -7.38 -14.35
CA THR A 222 7.59 -8.36 -13.36
C THR A 222 6.33 -9.10 -13.80
N LEU A 223 5.28 -8.37 -14.18
CA LEU A 223 4.02 -8.95 -14.61
C LEU A 223 4.17 -9.79 -15.87
N LYS A 224 4.91 -9.30 -16.86
CA LYS A 224 5.21 -10.05 -18.08
C LYS A 224 5.91 -11.36 -17.76
N THR A 225 6.91 -11.32 -16.89
CA THR A 225 7.70 -12.51 -16.51
C THR A 225 6.88 -13.51 -15.69
N LEU A 226 6.06 -13.04 -14.73
CA LEU A 226 5.17 -13.91 -13.96
C LEU A 226 4.14 -14.59 -14.87
N LYS A 227 3.51 -13.84 -15.78
CA LYS A 227 2.47 -14.35 -16.68
C LYS A 227 2.98 -15.43 -17.64
N LEU A 228 4.25 -15.41 -18.01
CA LEU A 228 4.87 -16.46 -18.85
C LEU A 228 4.97 -17.80 -18.12
N HIS A 229 5.12 -17.78 -16.80
CA HIS A 229 5.38 -18.99 -16.00
C HIS A 229 4.19 -19.43 -15.16
N LEU A 230 3.21 -18.54 -14.94
CA LEU A 230 2.03 -18.78 -14.11
C LEU A 230 0.75 -18.65 -14.96
N ASN A 231 0.13 -19.79 -15.28
CA ASN A 231 -1.06 -19.89 -16.13
C ASN A 231 -2.35 -20.28 -15.38
N ARG A 232 -2.26 -20.54 -14.07
CA ARG A 232 -3.40 -20.87 -13.19
C ARG A 232 -3.70 -19.80 -12.14
N VAL A 233 -3.34 -18.54 -12.43
CA VAL A 233 -3.60 -17.38 -11.57
C VAL A 233 -4.46 -16.36 -12.31
N THR A 234 -5.32 -15.69 -11.56
CA THR A 234 -6.11 -14.55 -12.02
C THR A 234 -5.24 -13.31 -12.23
N ASP A 235 -5.76 -12.30 -12.92
CA ASP A 235 -5.04 -11.03 -13.12
C ASP A 235 -4.83 -10.29 -11.78
N GLU A 236 -5.77 -10.38 -10.84
CA GLU A 236 -5.65 -9.83 -9.48
C GLU A 236 -4.55 -10.54 -8.66
N GLU A 237 -4.44 -11.87 -8.80
CA GLU A 237 -3.36 -12.65 -8.20
C GLU A 237 -2.01 -12.28 -8.83
N LEU A 238 -1.93 -12.10 -10.15
CA LEU A 238 -0.71 -11.63 -10.81
C LEU A 238 -0.27 -10.26 -10.29
N CYS A 239 -1.20 -9.31 -10.13
CA CYS A 239 -0.91 -7.99 -9.55
C CYS A 239 -0.40 -8.12 -8.10
N THR A 240 -1.03 -8.98 -7.31
CA THR A 240 -0.64 -9.26 -5.92
C THR A 240 0.74 -9.90 -5.83
N LEU A 241 1.02 -10.87 -6.69
CA LEU A 241 2.32 -11.52 -6.81
C LEU A 241 3.40 -10.51 -7.19
N ALA A 242 3.15 -9.63 -8.15
CA ALA A 242 4.09 -8.56 -8.52
C ALA A 242 4.36 -7.59 -7.36
N ALA A 243 3.33 -7.22 -6.58
CA ALA A 243 3.48 -6.39 -5.39
C ALA A 243 4.34 -7.07 -4.31
N LEU A 244 4.04 -8.33 -3.99
CA LEU A 244 4.79 -9.12 -3.01
C LEU A 244 6.23 -9.32 -3.46
N LEU A 245 6.45 -9.66 -4.72
CA LEU A 245 7.78 -9.90 -5.28
C LEU A 245 8.64 -8.63 -5.29
N ARG A 246 8.06 -7.46 -5.62
CA ARG A 246 8.76 -6.18 -5.48
C ARG A 246 9.21 -5.97 -4.04
N GLN A 247 8.31 -6.16 -3.06
CA GLN A 247 8.64 -6.01 -1.65
C GLN A 247 9.73 -6.99 -1.21
N ILE A 248 9.65 -8.27 -1.60
CA ILE A 248 10.68 -9.28 -1.35
C ILE A 248 12.03 -8.84 -1.92
N THR A 249 12.03 -8.36 -3.17
CA THR A 249 13.23 -7.90 -3.86
C THR A 249 13.88 -6.71 -3.16
N ILE A 250 13.09 -5.73 -2.72
CA ILE A 250 13.61 -4.61 -1.92
C ILE A 250 14.23 -5.12 -0.62
N LEU A 251 13.57 -6.02 0.10
CA LEU A 251 14.08 -6.54 1.37
C LEU A 251 15.37 -7.35 1.20
N PHE A 252 15.50 -8.11 0.12
CA PHE A 252 16.78 -8.73 -0.26
C PHE A 252 17.85 -7.70 -0.61
N TYR A 253 17.48 -6.64 -1.33
CA TYR A 253 18.38 -5.53 -1.67
C TYR A 253 18.91 -4.82 -0.41
N GLU A 254 18.08 -4.68 0.64
CA GLU A 254 18.47 -4.18 1.97
C GLU A 254 19.35 -5.17 2.77
N GLY A 255 19.65 -6.35 2.23
CA GLY A 255 20.51 -7.36 2.85
C GLY A 255 19.82 -8.29 3.85
N LEU A 256 18.47 -8.34 3.87
CA LEU A 256 17.75 -9.30 4.71
C LEU A 256 17.77 -10.71 4.10
N LEU A 257 17.71 -11.72 4.98
CA LEU A 257 17.62 -13.13 4.61
C LEU A 257 16.49 -13.80 5.40
N PRO A 258 15.68 -14.68 4.80
CA PRO A 258 14.55 -15.30 5.50
C PRO A 258 15.02 -16.10 6.72
N ASN A 259 14.53 -15.73 7.91
CA ASN A 259 14.74 -16.50 9.14
C ASN A 259 13.60 -16.25 10.16
N ASN A 260 13.73 -16.77 11.38
CA ASN A 260 12.67 -16.71 12.40
C ASN A 260 12.75 -15.51 13.36
N LYS A 261 13.59 -14.50 13.09
CA LYS A 261 13.83 -13.37 13.99
C LYS A 261 13.55 -12.03 13.33
N ASN A 262 12.84 -11.15 14.04
CA ASN A 262 12.75 -9.72 13.76
C ASN A 262 12.43 -9.36 12.28
N ALA A 263 13.18 -8.45 11.65
CA ALA A 263 12.93 -8.00 10.28
C ALA A 263 13.00 -9.15 9.25
N ASN A 264 13.91 -10.10 9.47
CA ASN A 264 14.06 -11.28 8.62
C ASN A 264 12.86 -12.23 8.67
N TYR A 265 12.15 -12.28 9.82
CA TYR A 265 10.88 -12.99 9.93
C TYR A 265 9.77 -12.31 9.11
N VAL A 266 9.78 -10.98 9.03
CA VAL A 266 8.85 -10.25 8.16
C VAL A 266 9.09 -10.61 6.70
N LEU A 267 10.35 -10.64 6.25
CA LEU A 267 10.71 -11.12 4.90
C LEU A 267 10.22 -12.56 4.68
N ARG A 268 10.54 -13.50 5.59
CA ARG A 268 10.09 -14.90 5.49
C ARG A 268 8.56 -14.99 5.39
N LYS A 269 7.82 -14.18 6.16
CA LYS A 269 6.35 -14.15 6.10
C LYS A 269 5.87 -13.71 4.72
N ILE A 270 6.40 -12.62 4.17
CA ILE A 270 6.01 -12.11 2.83
C ILE A 270 6.33 -13.13 1.74
N ILE A 271 7.50 -13.78 1.81
CA ILE A 271 7.88 -14.86 0.89
C ILE A 271 6.85 -16.00 0.93
N ARG A 272 6.43 -16.44 2.12
CA ARG A 272 5.44 -17.51 2.25
C ARG A 272 4.04 -17.11 1.79
N GLU A 273 3.65 -15.85 1.97
CA GLU A 273 2.42 -15.32 1.38
C GLU A 273 2.47 -15.35 -0.16
N PHE A 274 3.62 -15.03 -0.77
CA PHE A 274 3.84 -15.20 -2.21
C PHE A 274 3.74 -16.67 -2.62
N PHE A 275 4.37 -17.59 -1.88
CA PHE A 275 4.32 -19.04 -2.17
C PHE A 275 2.91 -19.63 -2.06
N ASN A 276 2.10 -19.16 -1.11
CA ASN A 276 0.70 -19.59 -1.00
C ASN A 276 -0.10 -19.35 -2.30
N LEU A 277 0.19 -18.27 -3.03
CA LEU A 277 -0.52 -17.94 -4.26
C LEU A 277 -0.06 -18.75 -5.49
N ILE A 278 1.08 -19.44 -5.41
CA ILE A 278 1.65 -20.21 -6.54
C ILE A 278 1.79 -21.70 -6.25
N VAL A 279 1.32 -22.17 -5.10
CA VAL A 279 1.50 -23.56 -4.66
C VAL A 279 0.92 -24.59 -5.64
N ASP A 280 -0.15 -24.25 -6.37
CA ASP A 280 -0.73 -25.08 -7.45
C ASP A 280 0.17 -25.30 -8.66
N GLN A 281 1.24 -24.52 -8.76
CA GLN A 281 2.12 -24.48 -9.90
C GLN A 281 3.55 -24.86 -9.50
N PHE A 282 3.80 -25.22 -8.23
CA PHE A 282 5.15 -25.54 -7.73
C PHE A 282 5.89 -26.57 -8.61
N ALA A 283 5.19 -27.61 -9.07
CA ALA A 283 5.79 -28.69 -9.86
C ALA A 283 6.38 -28.24 -11.21
N SER A 284 5.95 -27.09 -11.75
CA SER A 284 6.47 -26.52 -12.99
C SER A 284 7.56 -25.45 -12.76
N LEU A 285 7.95 -25.20 -11.51
CA LEU A 285 8.93 -24.17 -11.16
C LEU A 285 10.31 -24.78 -10.90
N ASN A 286 11.35 -24.01 -11.22
CA ASN A 286 12.74 -24.35 -10.96
C ASN A 286 13.52 -23.07 -10.56
N GLU A 287 14.78 -23.24 -10.15
CA GLU A 287 15.63 -22.12 -9.71
C GLU A 287 15.77 -21.02 -10.78
N TYR A 288 15.90 -21.40 -12.05
CA TYR A 288 16.01 -20.46 -13.16
C TYR A 288 14.76 -19.59 -13.28
N THR A 289 13.57 -20.20 -13.18
CA THR A 289 12.29 -19.50 -13.27
C THR A 289 12.14 -18.44 -12.18
N VAL A 290 12.42 -18.79 -10.92
CA VAL A 290 12.32 -17.83 -9.81
C VAL A 290 13.43 -16.78 -9.84
N THR A 291 14.59 -17.11 -10.41
CA THR A 291 15.67 -16.15 -10.67
C THR A 291 15.21 -15.06 -11.63
N LEU A 292 14.57 -15.43 -12.74
CA LEU A 292 14.00 -14.46 -13.69
C LEU A 292 12.97 -13.54 -13.03
N TRP A 293 12.14 -14.06 -12.13
CA TRP A 293 11.17 -13.25 -11.39
C TRP A 293 11.88 -12.16 -10.57
N LEU A 294 12.85 -12.52 -9.73
CA LEU A 294 13.58 -11.57 -8.90
C LEU A 294 14.38 -10.56 -9.74
N GLN A 295 14.97 -10.99 -10.85
CA GLN A 295 15.66 -10.10 -11.79
C GLN A 295 14.70 -9.10 -12.46
N SER A 296 13.52 -9.55 -12.87
CA SER A 296 12.50 -8.68 -13.47
C SER A 296 11.98 -7.64 -12.48
N ALA A 297 11.80 -8.02 -11.21
CA ALA A 297 11.43 -7.11 -10.13
C ALA A 297 12.56 -6.13 -9.78
N LEU A 298 13.82 -6.56 -9.80
CA LEU A 298 14.96 -5.64 -9.64
C LEU A 298 15.03 -4.64 -10.80
N HIS A 299 14.81 -5.09 -12.04
CA HIS A 299 14.81 -4.21 -13.21
C HIS A 299 13.71 -3.14 -13.10
N ASP A 300 12.49 -3.53 -12.73
CA ASP A 300 11.40 -2.61 -12.45
C ASP A 300 11.76 -1.58 -11.34
N LEU A 301 12.47 -2.02 -10.29
CA LEU A 301 12.98 -1.14 -9.24
C LEU A 301 14.11 -0.21 -9.71
N TYR A 302 15.00 -0.68 -10.57
CA TYR A 302 16.02 0.16 -11.19
C TYR A 302 15.39 1.26 -12.03
N ILE A 303 14.35 0.95 -12.82
CA ILE A 303 13.59 1.97 -13.55
C ILE A 303 12.90 2.95 -12.57
N TYR A 304 12.44 2.45 -11.43
CA TYR A 304 11.82 3.26 -10.38
C TYR A 304 12.82 4.26 -9.77
N ASP A 305 13.98 3.81 -9.30
CA ASP A 305 14.99 4.70 -8.71
C ASP A 305 16.38 4.18 -9.11
N PRO A 306 16.92 4.65 -10.26
CA PRO A 306 18.20 4.19 -10.78
C PRO A 306 19.36 4.47 -9.83
N ASN A 307 19.25 5.51 -8.99
CA ASN A 307 20.28 5.88 -8.04
C ASN A 307 20.29 4.91 -6.85
N TYR A 308 19.11 4.56 -6.33
CA TYR A 308 18.99 3.65 -5.19
C TYR A 308 19.21 2.19 -5.56
N PHE A 309 18.56 1.70 -6.63
CA PHE A 309 18.57 0.30 -7.06
C PHE A 309 19.57 0.01 -8.17
N SER A 310 20.78 0.59 -8.08
CA SER A 310 21.83 0.50 -9.09
C SER A 310 22.65 -0.79 -9.05
N LYS A 311 22.60 -1.54 -7.95
CA LYS A 311 23.43 -2.73 -7.75
C LYS A 311 22.68 -4.01 -8.13
N PRO A 312 23.38 -5.07 -8.57
CA PRO A 312 22.76 -6.37 -8.67
C PRO A 312 22.30 -6.84 -7.29
N LEU A 313 21.27 -7.69 -7.26
CA LEU A 313 20.95 -8.42 -6.03
C LEU A 313 22.17 -9.24 -5.60
N PRO A 314 22.44 -9.37 -4.28
CA PRO A 314 23.35 -10.38 -3.78
C PRO A 314 22.90 -11.77 -4.29
N ASN A 315 23.76 -12.79 -4.28
CA ASN A 315 23.40 -14.13 -4.78
C ASN A 315 22.35 -14.83 -3.88
N ILE A 316 21.10 -14.37 -3.94
CA ILE A 316 19.96 -14.75 -3.10
C ILE A 316 18.93 -15.60 -3.85
N TYR A 317 19.14 -15.84 -5.14
CA TYR A 317 18.21 -16.58 -5.99
C TYR A 317 18.03 -18.03 -5.49
N ASN A 318 19.15 -18.71 -5.23
CA ASN A 318 19.15 -20.05 -4.63
C ASN A 318 18.48 -20.06 -3.23
N ILE A 319 18.66 -18.99 -2.44
CA ILE A 319 18.04 -18.89 -1.11
C ILE A 319 16.52 -18.82 -1.23
N PHE A 320 16.01 -18.01 -2.17
CA PHE A 320 14.57 -17.91 -2.43
C PHE A 320 13.99 -19.23 -2.94
N TYR A 321 14.68 -19.88 -3.88
CA TYR A 321 14.27 -21.18 -4.41
C TYR A 321 14.27 -22.29 -3.34
N LYS A 322 15.31 -22.39 -2.51
CA LYS A 322 15.38 -23.36 -1.41
C LYS A 322 14.31 -23.13 -0.35
N GLU A 323 13.96 -21.88 -0.05
CA GLU A 323 12.83 -21.60 0.86
C GLU A 323 11.51 -22.07 0.23
N LEU A 324 11.31 -21.94 -1.09
CA LEU A 324 10.14 -22.48 -1.80
C LEU A 324 10.06 -24.01 -1.68
N GLU A 325 11.14 -24.72 -2.02
CA GLU A 325 11.19 -26.19 -1.94
C GLU A 325 10.95 -26.69 -0.51
N THR A 326 11.64 -26.08 0.46
CA THR A 326 11.50 -26.43 1.87
C THR A 326 10.09 -26.17 2.38
N TYR A 327 9.51 -25.02 2.01
CA TYR A 327 8.16 -24.65 2.40
C TYR A 327 7.12 -25.64 1.84
N TYR A 328 7.24 -25.99 0.56
CA TYR A 328 6.34 -26.95 -0.08
C TYR A 328 6.46 -28.34 0.55
N SER A 329 7.67 -28.90 0.63
CA SER A 329 7.93 -30.22 1.20
C SER A 329 7.43 -30.34 2.64
N ASN A 330 7.71 -29.34 3.49
CA ASN A 330 7.25 -29.36 4.88
C ASN A 330 5.74 -29.25 5.00
N SER A 331 5.09 -28.42 4.17
CA SER A 331 3.63 -28.29 4.18
C SER A 331 2.94 -29.58 3.76
N GLN A 332 3.48 -30.27 2.75
CA GLN A 332 3.00 -31.60 2.33
C GLN A 332 3.16 -32.65 3.44
N LYS A 333 4.34 -32.70 4.09
CA LYS A 333 4.59 -33.60 5.23
C LYS A 333 3.63 -33.35 6.39
N ASN A 334 3.38 -32.07 6.72
CA ASN A 334 2.46 -31.71 7.79
C ASN A 334 1.01 -32.08 7.46
N LEU A 335 0.59 -31.89 6.21
CA LEU A 335 -0.72 -32.35 5.74
C LEU A 335 -0.84 -33.88 5.84
N GLN A 336 0.14 -34.63 5.35
CA GLN A 336 0.13 -36.09 5.42
C GLN A 336 0.11 -36.60 6.85
N PHE A 337 0.84 -35.96 7.76
CA PHE A 337 0.79 -36.27 9.19
C PHE A 337 -0.62 -36.09 9.76
N LEU A 338 -1.29 -35.00 9.43
CA LEU A 338 -2.67 -34.73 9.88
C LEU A 338 -3.67 -35.75 9.36
N ILE A 339 -3.51 -36.18 8.11
CA ILE A 339 -4.32 -37.24 7.50
C ILE A 339 -4.05 -38.58 8.20
N ASN A 340 -2.80 -39.01 8.29
CA ASN A 340 -2.43 -40.32 8.85
C ASN A 340 -2.78 -40.48 10.33
N THR A 341 -2.88 -39.37 11.07
CA THR A 341 -3.24 -39.37 12.49
C THR A 341 -4.74 -39.19 12.73
N GLY A 342 -5.57 -39.14 11.68
CA GLY A 342 -7.02 -38.92 11.77
C GLY A 342 -7.41 -37.57 12.38
N LYS A 343 -6.48 -36.62 12.45
CA LYS A 343 -6.73 -35.32 13.12
C LYS A 343 -7.72 -34.45 12.34
N LEU A 344 -7.84 -34.67 11.04
CA LEU A 344 -8.81 -33.96 10.18
C LEU A 344 -10.21 -34.61 10.24
N ASP A 345 -10.31 -35.88 10.61
CA ASP A 345 -11.59 -36.62 10.67
C ASP A 345 -12.50 -36.08 11.79
N ASN A 346 -11.89 -35.52 12.84
CA ASN A 346 -12.59 -34.91 13.98
C ASN A 346 -13.50 -33.73 13.59
N PHE A 347 -13.32 -33.14 12.40
CA PHE A 347 -14.05 -31.96 11.97
C PHE A 347 -15.37 -32.27 11.22
N GLN A 348 -15.75 -33.55 11.07
CA GLN A 348 -17.05 -33.96 10.52
C GLN A 348 -17.46 -33.23 9.22
N GLY A 349 -16.51 -32.99 8.31
CA GLY A 349 -16.77 -32.30 7.04
C GLY A 349 -16.86 -30.77 7.12
N TYR A 350 -16.58 -30.14 8.26
CA TYR A 350 -16.57 -28.69 8.41
C TYR A 350 -15.45 -28.17 9.32
N ILE A 351 -14.58 -27.32 8.79
CA ILE A 351 -13.49 -26.68 9.52
C ILE A 351 -13.77 -25.18 9.62
N SER A 352 -13.94 -24.68 10.85
CA SER A 352 -14.07 -23.25 11.10
C SER A 352 -12.75 -22.51 10.85
N TYR A 353 -12.80 -21.19 10.63
CA TYR A 353 -11.57 -20.41 10.48
C TYR A 353 -10.72 -20.42 11.77
N GLU A 354 -11.36 -20.47 12.95
CA GLU A 354 -10.67 -20.58 14.24
C GLU A 354 -9.95 -21.91 14.40
N ASP A 355 -10.58 -23.00 13.95
CA ASP A 355 -9.94 -24.33 13.95
C ASP A 355 -8.79 -24.41 12.95
N PHE A 356 -8.93 -23.78 11.78
CA PHE A 356 -7.80 -23.58 10.87
C PHE A 356 -6.63 -22.85 11.56
N LEU A 357 -6.90 -21.77 12.32
CA LEU A 357 -5.84 -21.07 13.04
C LEU A 357 -5.13 -21.99 14.04
N LYS A 358 -5.86 -22.83 14.77
CA LYS A 358 -5.27 -23.84 15.67
C LYS A 358 -4.42 -24.85 14.90
N ILE A 359 -4.90 -25.35 13.75
CA ILE A 359 -4.16 -26.27 12.89
C ILE A 359 -2.86 -25.62 12.40
N LYS A 360 -2.93 -24.37 11.94
CA LYS A 360 -1.78 -23.60 11.48
C LYS A 360 -0.78 -23.37 12.61
N ASP A 361 -1.21 -22.99 13.79
CA ASP A 361 -0.31 -22.68 14.90
C ASP A 361 0.33 -23.95 15.50
N THR A 362 -0.42 -25.06 15.53
CA THR A 362 0.07 -26.33 16.10
C THR A 362 0.95 -27.10 15.11
N TYR A 363 0.54 -27.17 13.84
CA TYR A 363 1.16 -28.05 12.83
C TYR A 363 1.86 -27.29 11.71
N GLY A 364 1.81 -25.96 11.70
CA GLY A 364 2.42 -25.15 10.66
C GLY A 364 1.79 -25.31 9.27
N LEU A 365 0.60 -25.92 9.16
CA LEU A 365 -0.06 -26.16 7.87
C LEU A 365 -0.63 -24.84 7.31
N PRO A 366 -0.20 -24.39 6.11
CA PRO A 366 -0.73 -23.16 5.52
C PRO A 366 -2.16 -23.32 5.02
N TYR A 367 -2.90 -22.19 4.97
CA TYR A 367 -4.30 -22.15 4.55
C TYR A 367 -4.51 -22.81 3.18
N GLN A 368 -3.67 -22.48 2.19
CA GLN A 368 -3.87 -22.97 0.82
C GLN A 368 -3.69 -24.49 0.70
N PHE A 369 -2.80 -25.10 1.50
CA PHE A 369 -2.64 -26.56 1.52
C PHE A 369 -3.87 -27.24 2.14
N LEU A 370 -4.36 -26.71 3.27
CA LEU A 370 -5.57 -27.23 3.90
C LEU A 370 -6.80 -27.05 2.99
N LYS A 371 -6.94 -25.88 2.36
CA LYS A 371 -8.04 -25.56 1.46
C LYS A 371 -8.17 -26.58 0.32
N LYS A 372 -7.06 -26.91 -0.37
CA LYS A 372 -7.07 -27.92 -1.45
C LYS A 372 -7.48 -29.30 -0.96
N TYR A 373 -6.97 -29.70 0.20
CA TYR A 373 -7.36 -30.98 0.81
C TYR A 373 -8.86 -30.99 1.09
N CYS A 374 -9.38 -29.92 1.69
CA CYS A 374 -10.80 -29.79 1.98
C CYS A 374 -11.66 -29.84 0.71
N GLU A 375 -11.30 -29.08 -0.33
CA GLU A 375 -11.98 -29.06 -1.63
C GLU A 375 -12.01 -30.45 -2.28
N SER A 376 -10.91 -31.20 -2.21
CA SER A 376 -10.82 -32.55 -2.80
C SER A 376 -11.59 -33.62 -2.03
N ASN A 377 -11.93 -33.38 -0.76
CA ASN A 377 -12.59 -34.33 0.13
C ASN A 377 -14.01 -33.89 0.55
N GLY A 378 -14.56 -32.85 -0.09
CA GLY A 378 -15.90 -32.35 0.22
C GLY A 378 -16.04 -31.73 1.63
N ILE A 379 -14.93 -31.30 2.23
CA ILE A 379 -14.91 -30.64 3.55
C ILE A 379 -15.10 -29.14 3.33
N ILE A 380 -16.01 -28.53 4.08
CA ILE A 380 -16.23 -27.08 4.05
C ILE A 380 -15.19 -26.41 4.94
N LEU A 381 -14.32 -25.59 4.35
CA LEU A 381 -13.39 -24.73 5.10
C LEU A 381 -13.91 -23.29 5.11
N LYS A 382 -14.18 -22.74 6.29
CA LYS A 382 -14.69 -21.36 6.41
C LYS A 382 -13.59 -20.34 6.06
N ASP A 383 -13.95 -19.39 5.21
CA ASP A 383 -13.08 -18.28 4.81
C ASP A 383 -12.69 -17.37 5.98
N ASN A 384 -11.59 -16.64 5.79
CA ASN A 384 -11.15 -15.60 6.71
C ASN A 384 -12.24 -14.52 6.88
N PRO A 385 -12.79 -14.32 8.09
CA PRO A 385 -13.87 -13.35 8.30
C PRO A 385 -13.47 -11.92 7.97
N LYS A 386 -12.20 -11.54 8.17
CA LYS A 386 -11.69 -10.21 7.82
C LYS A 386 -11.61 -9.99 6.32
N GLU A 387 -11.31 -11.04 5.57
CA GLU A 387 -11.31 -10.99 4.11
C GLU A 387 -12.74 -10.88 3.58
N LEU A 388 -13.68 -11.65 4.12
CA LEU A 388 -15.10 -11.56 3.76
C LEU A 388 -15.66 -10.16 4.05
N GLU A 389 -15.37 -9.62 5.23
CA GLU A 389 -15.73 -8.24 5.59
C GLU A 389 -15.14 -7.25 4.59
N PHE A 390 -13.86 -7.40 4.21
CA PHE A 390 -13.20 -6.51 3.27
C PHE A 390 -13.78 -6.58 1.85
N LYS A 391 -14.09 -7.79 1.34
CA LYS A 391 -14.71 -8.00 0.02
C LYS A 391 -16.07 -7.33 -0.10
N ASN A 392 -16.80 -7.23 1.02
CA ASN A 392 -18.11 -6.58 1.06
C ASN A 392 -18.02 -5.04 1.20
N ARG A 393 -16.82 -4.46 1.38
CA ARG A 393 -16.66 -3.00 1.48
C ARG A 393 -16.81 -2.35 0.12
N THR A 394 -17.49 -1.21 0.09
CA THR A 394 -17.50 -0.34 -1.10
C THR A 394 -16.19 0.43 -1.16
N LEU A 395 -15.29 0.03 -2.06
CA LEU A 395 -14.01 0.71 -2.27
C LEU A 395 -14.21 2.05 -3.00
N PRO A 396 -13.36 3.06 -2.73
CA PRO A 396 -13.40 4.34 -3.42
C PRO A 396 -13.13 4.21 -4.91
N TYR A 397 -12.27 3.27 -5.29
CA TYR A 397 -11.93 3.00 -6.68
C TYR A 397 -12.13 1.51 -6.97
N PRO A 398 -13.30 1.11 -7.50
CA PRO A 398 -13.58 -0.27 -7.87
C PRO A 398 -13.02 -0.57 -9.27
N TYR A 399 -12.18 -1.60 -9.39
CA TYR A 399 -11.72 -2.14 -10.68
C TYR A 399 -11.56 -3.67 -10.58
N PRO A 400 -11.84 -4.46 -11.65
CA PRO A 400 -12.59 -4.11 -12.87
C PRO A 400 -14.10 -4.20 -12.62
N SER A 401 -14.88 -3.41 -13.35
CA SER A 401 -16.32 -3.20 -13.14
C SER A 401 -17.14 -4.50 -13.10
N LYS A 402 -17.35 -5.07 -11.91
CA LYS A 402 -18.39 -6.10 -11.70
C LYS A 402 -19.80 -5.51 -11.56
N LYS A 403 -19.99 -4.21 -11.78
CA LYS A 403 -21.32 -3.57 -11.80
C LYS A 403 -21.41 -2.51 -12.89
N ASN A 404 -22.37 -2.67 -13.80
CA ASN A 404 -22.83 -1.71 -14.81
C ASN A 404 -23.54 -0.49 -14.20
N ASN A 405 -23.32 -0.18 -12.93
CA ASN A 405 -23.94 0.99 -12.32
C ASN A 405 -23.05 2.19 -12.59
N GLU A 406 -23.64 3.27 -13.11
CA GLU A 406 -22.97 4.56 -13.21
C GLU A 406 -22.41 4.95 -11.84
N PHE A 407 -21.09 5.07 -11.74
CA PHE A 407 -20.46 5.56 -10.53
C PHE A 407 -20.67 7.07 -10.44
N SER A 408 -21.32 7.53 -9.37
CA SER A 408 -21.34 8.94 -8.98
C SER A 408 -20.47 9.13 -7.74
N SER A 409 -19.56 10.11 -7.79
CA SER A 409 -18.71 10.47 -6.65
C SER A 409 -19.55 10.88 -5.43
N GLN A 410 -20.67 11.57 -5.65
CA GLN A 410 -21.63 11.93 -4.60
C GLN A 410 -22.30 10.69 -4.00
N THR A 411 -22.78 9.78 -4.83
CA THR A 411 -23.40 8.52 -4.38
C THR A 411 -22.40 7.63 -3.63
N TRP A 412 -21.14 7.59 -4.08
CA TRP A 412 -20.09 6.88 -3.34
C TRP A 412 -19.82 7.53 -1.99
N ILE A 413 -19.63 8.84 -1.93
CA ILE A 413 -19.38 9.57 -0.68
C ILE A 413 -20.51 9.27 0.31
N ALA A 414 -21.77 9.39 -0.10
CA ALA A 414 -22.95 9.13 0.72
C ALA A 414 -23.01 7.69 1.25
N ASN A 415 -22.64 6.70 0.43
CA ASN A 415 -22.63 5.29 0.83
C ASN A 415 -21.37 4.86 1.59
N SER A 416 -20.31 5.66 1.51
CA SER A 416 -19.05 5.40 2.22
C SER A 416 -19.20 5.72 3.70
N ARG A 417 -18.24 5.23 4.51
CA ARG A 417 -18.12 5.64 5.91
C ARG A 417 -17.95 7.16 6.11
N TYR A 418 -17.53 7.89 5.08
CA TYR A 418 -17.27 9.32 5.14
C TYR A 418 -18.55 10.17 4.99
N GLY A 419 -19.56 9.69 4.25
CA GLY A 419 -20.84 10.39 4.08
C GLY A 419 -21.85 10.19 5.21
N ALA A 420 -21.47 9.50 6.30
CA ALA A 420 -22.34 9.12 7.41
C ALA A 420 -22.89 10.27 8.27
N LYS A 421 -22.83 11.53 7.79
CA LYS A 421 -23.62 12.64 8.31
C LYS A 421 -25.11 12.47 7.99
N TYR A 422 -25.43 11.66 6.96
CA TYR A 422 -26.80 11.40 6.48
C TYR A 422 -27.35 9.99 6.85
N LYS A 423 -26.80 9.34 7.87
CA LYS A 423 -27.33 8.09 8.45
C LYS A 423 -27.63 8.24 9.93
#